data_AF-A0A0M0GGI9-F1
#
_entry.id   AF-A0A0M0GGI9-F1
#
_cell.length_a   1.000
_cell.length_b   1.000
_cell.length_c   1.000
_cell.angle_alpha   90.00
_cell.angle_beta   90.00
_cell.angle_gamma   90.00
#
_symmetry.space_group_name_H-M   'P 1'
#
loop_
_entity.id
_entity.type
_entity.pdbx_description
1 polymer ?
#
loop_
_entity_poly.entity_id
_entity_poly.type
_entity_poly.pdbx_seq_one_letter_code
_entity_poly.pdbx_strand_id
1 'polypeptide(L)' 'MTIQFNRSEVFNDAKANLTAVLANTESTEQEQTKAFQSFFDAFQAEVVNTVRSQVNDEINKR' A
#
# COMPACT_ATOMS: atom_id res chain seq x y z
N MET A 1 -13.05 -11.49 12.52
CA MET A 1 -12.88 -10.27 11.70
C MET A 1 -12.21 -10.65 10.39
N THR A 2 -12.84 -10.37 9.26
CA THR A 2 -12.16 -10.41 7.96
C THR A 2 -11.83 -8.97 7.60
N ILE A 3 -10.54 -8.64 7.58
CA ILE A 3 -10.07 -7.29 7.27
C ILE A 3 -10.22 -7.05 5.77
N GLN A 4 -11.15 -6.18 5.38
CA GLN A 4 -11.24 -5.70 3.99
C GLN A 4 -10.38 -4.46 3.82
N PHE A 5 -9.33 -4.57 3.01
CA PHE A 5 -8.51 -3.43 2.60
C PHE A 5 -9.20 -2.70 1.47
N ASN A 6 -9.48 -1.41 1.67
CA ASN A 6 -10.05 -0.57 0.65
C ASN A 6 -8.89 -0.03 -0.19
N ARG A 7 -8.51 -0.74 -1.26
CA ARG A 7 -7.31 -0.43 -2.06
C ARG A 7 -7.38 1.00 -2.61
N SER A 8 -6.78 1.95 -1.91
CA SER A 8 -6.78 3.35 -2.31
C SER A 8 -6.11 3.53 -3.67
N GLU A 9 -6.46 4.64 -4.32
CA GLU A 9 -5.82 5.08 -5.56
C GLU A 9 -4.29 5.16 -5.38
N VAL A 10 -3.83 5.70 -4.24
CA VAL A 10 -2.40 5.78 -3.88
C VAL A 10 -1.74 4.41 -3.82
N PHE A 11 -2.40 3.40 -3.24
CA PHE A 11 -1.86 2.04 -3.22
C PHE A 11 -1.81 1.41 -4.62
N ASN A 12 -2.85 1.62 -5.43
CA ASN A 12 -2.90 1.08 -6.79
C ASN A 12 -1.84 1.74 -7.69
N ASP A 13 -1.64 3.05 -7.55
CA ASP A 13 -0.62 3.80 -8.28
C ASP A 13 0.78 3.37 -7.88
N ALA A 14 1.04 3.21 -6.58
CA ALA A 14 2.33 2.73 -6.10
C ALA A 14 2.63 1.29 -6.57
N LYS A 15 1.60 0.43 -6.61
CA LYS A 15 1.71 -0.92 -7.17
C LYS A 15 1.98 -0.90 -8.68
N ALA A 16 1.29 -0.04 -9.43
CA ALA A 16 1.48 0.11 -10.86
C ALA A 16 2.90 0.61 -11.17
N ASN A 17 3.38 1.61 -10.43
CA ASN A 17 4.73 2.14 -10.54
C ASN A 17 5.79 1.05 -10.26
N LEU A 18 5.65 0.30 -9.16
CA LEU A 18 6.56 -0.82 -8.86
C LEU A 18 6.55 -1.86 -9.99
N THR A 19 5.38 -2.21 -10.52
CA THR A 19 5.26 -3.16 -11.62
C THR A 19 5.96 -2.65 -12.88
N ALA A 20 5.78 -1.38 -13.22
CA ALA A 20 6.41 -0.75 -14.38
C ALA A 20 7.94 -0.72 -14.26
N VAL A 21 8.46 -0.34 -13.08
CA VAL A 21 9.90 -0.28 -12.81
C VAL A 21 10.53 -1.68 -12.84
N LEU A 22 9.87 -2.70 -12.28
CA LEU A 22 10.38 -4.08 -12.31
C LEU A 22 10.28 -4.74 -13.69
N ALA A 23 9.33 -4.32 -14.53
CA ALA A 23 9.21 -4.78 -15.91
C ALA A 23 10.24 -4.11 -16.84
N ASN A 24 10.83 -2.99 -16.43
CA ASN A 24 11.87 -2.30 -17.20
C ASN A 24 13.25 -2.94 -16.96
N THR A 25 13.80 -3.59 -17.98
CA THR A 25 15.13 -4.21 -17.91
C THR A 25 16.28 -3.21 -17.76
N GLU A 26 16.05 -1.94 -18.08
CA GLU A 26 17.02 -0.85 -17.91
C GLU A 26 16.91 -0.15 -16.55
N SER A 27 15.88 -0.47 -15.75
CA SER A 27 15.69 0.19 -14.47
C SER A 27 16.80 -0.14 -13.50
N THR A 28 17.35 0.92 -12.92
CA THR A 28 18.47 0.82 -11.98
C THR A 28 18.02 0.25 -10.64
N GLU A 29 18.97 -0.30 -9.88
CA GLU A 29 18.71 -0.77 -8.51
C GLU A 29 18.14 0.35 -7.61
N GLN A 30 18.58 1.59 -7.81
CA GLN A 30 18.07 2.75 -7.08
C GLN A 30 16.60 3.04 -7.41
N GLU A 31 16.20 2.96 -8.68
CA GLU A 31 14.82 3.14 -9.11
C GLU A 31 13.92 2.03 -8.57
N GLN A 32 14.38 0.78 -8.63
CA GLN A 32 13.67 -0.37 -8.07
C GLN A 32 13.48 -0.22 -6.56
N THR A 33 14.53 0.19 -5.84
CA THR A 33 14.48 0.43 -4.39
C THR A 33 13.50 1.54 -4.05
N LYS A 34 13.53 2.66 -4.79
CA LYS A 34 12.61 3.78 -4.57
C LYS A 34 11.15 3.40 -4.85
N ALA A 35 10.90 2.65 -5.91
CA ALA A 35 9.57 2.17 -6.25
C ALA A 35 9.05 1.18 -5.19
N PHE A 36 9.92 0.30 -4.68
CA PHE A 36 9.58 -0.63 -3.61
C PHE A 36 9.27 0.10 -2.30
N GLN A 37 10.10 1.07 -1.91
CA GLN A 37 9.87 1.89 -0.72
C GLN A 37 8.51 2.62 -0.81
N SER A 38 8.22 3.24 -1.95
CA SER A 38 6.95 3.94 -2.17
C SER A 38 5.74 3.00 -2.10
N PHE A 39 5.85 1.79 -2.66
CA PHE A 39 4.81 0.77 -2.55
C PHE A 39 4.61 0.31 -1.10
N PHE A 40 5.71 0.08 -0.37
CA PHE A 40 5.66 -0.36 1.01
C PHE A 40 5.05 0.69 1.94
N ASP A 41 5.41 1.96 1.76
CA ASP A 41 4.84 3.08 2.54
C ASP A 41 3.32 3.21 2.28
N ALA A 42 2.89 3.11 1.03
CA ALA A 42 1.46 3.14 0.67
C ALA A 42 0.70 1.94 1.26
N PHE A 43 1.30 0.75 1.23
CA PHE A 43 0.73 -0.44 1.85
C PHE A 43 0.63 -0.32 3.37
N GLN A 44 1.66 0.20 4.03
CA GLN A 44 1.65 0.42 5.48
C GLN A 44 0.56 1.41 5.88
N ALA A 45 0.39 2.50 5.13
CA ALA A 45 -0.67 3.47 5.36
C ALA A 45 -2.06 2.83 5.24
N GLU A 46 -2.28 1.99 4.22
CA GLU A 46 -3.53 1.23 4.05
C GLU A 46 -3.83 0.31 5.23
N VAL A 47 -2.81 -0.42 5.70
CA VAL A 47 -2.95 -1.32 6.85
C VAL A 47 -3.31 -0.54 8.11
N VAL A 48 -2.59 0.54 8.40
CA VAL A 48 -2.84 1.38 9.58
C VAL A 48 -4.24 1.99 9.53
N ASN A 49 -4.65 2.53 8.39
CA ASN A 49 -5.97 3.14 8.22
C ASN A 49 -7.09 2.10 8.37
N THR A 50 -6.93 0.93 7.77
CA THR A 50 -7.92 -0.15 7.85
C THR A 50 -8.06 -0.68 9.27
N VAL A 51 -6.93 -0.92 9.97
CA VAL A 51 -6.93 -1.36 11.37
C VAL A 51 -7.56 -0.29 12.26
N ARG A 52 -7.19 0.99 12.10
CA ARG A 52 -7.78 2.09 12.86
C ARG A 52 -9.29 2.18 12.67
N SER A 53 -9.77 2.09 11.44
CA SER A 53 -11.21 2.13 11.15
C SER A 53 -11.94 0.99 11.84
N GLN A 54 -11.44 -0.24 11.73
CA GLN A 54 -12.10 -1.40 12.32
C GLN A 54 -12.07 -1.39 13.85
N VAL A 55 -10.96 -0.98 14.46
CA VAL A 55 -10.87 -0.83 15.92
C VAL A 55 -11.83 0.25 16.41
N ASN A 56 -11.90 1.40 15.74
CA ASN A 56 -12.84 2.46 16.09
C ASN A 56 -14.30 2.00 15.91
N ASP A 57 -14.61 1.30 14.83
CA ASP A 57 -15.95 0.76 14.56
C ASP A 57 -16.35 -0.30 15.59
N GLU A 58 -15.41 -1.12 16.07
CA GLU A 58 -15.66 -2.10 17.14
C GLU A 58 -15.82 -1.43 18.51
N ILE A 59 -15.05 -0.39 18.83
CA ILE A 59 -15.18 0.37 20.08
C ILE A 59 -16.52 1.12 20.11
N ASN A 60 -16.94 1.72 19.00
CA ASN A 60 -18.20 2.48 18.92
C ASN A 60 -19.46 1.58 18.87
N LYS A 61 -19.32 0.27 18.65
CA LYS A 61 -20.42 -0.70 18.68
C LYS A 61 -20.64 -1.35 20.06
N ARG A 62 -19.81 -1.03 21.05
CA ARG A 62 -19.99 -1.44 22.45
C ARG A 62 -20.65 -0.35 23.26
#